data_AF-A0A852U523-F1
#
_entry.id   AF-A0A852U523-F1
#
_cell.length_a   1.000
_cell.length_b   1.000
_cell.length_c   1.000
_cell.angle_alpha   90.00
_cell.angle_beta   90.00
_cell.angle_gamma   90.00
#
_symmetry.space_group_name_H-M   'P 1'
#
loop_
_entity.id
_entity.type
_entity.pdbx_description
1 polymer ?
#
loop_
_entity_poly.entity_id
_entity_poly.type
_entity_poly.pdbx_seq_one_letter_code
_entity_poly.pdbx_strand_id
1 'polypeptide(L)'
;MNDDDDWVPTPYDDGIMVVPLWEASDGHPATHRGTPVDLSADELPAETVAELADSAVNLTHPIDLDPAELATLREVLSVPDVFDHSGWLADHHALVLHGGRRDFGGFSIVHHPQRGLEIHE
;
A
#
# COMPACT_ATOMS: atom_id res chain seq x y z
N MET A 1 20.83 -7.18 35.05
CA MET A 1 19.38 -6.99 34.97
C MET A 1 19.11 -6.71 33.52
N ASN A 2 18.31 -7.55 32.86
CA ASN A 2 17.90 -7.36 31.48
C ASN A 2 17.06 -6.08 31.42
N ASP A 3 17.51 -5.10 30.66
CA ASP A 3 16.64 -4.10 30.05
C ASP A 3 15.91 -4.82 28.91
N ASP A 4 14.88 -5.60 29.27
CA ASP A 4 13.86 -6.05 28.33
C ASP A 4 13.06 -4.80 27.97
N ASP A 5 13.43 -4.21 26.84
CA ASP A 5 12.65 -3.24 26.09
C ASP A 5 11.34 -3.94 25.68
N ASP A 6 10.41 -4.02 26.63
CA ASP A 6 9.04 -4.51 26.45
C ASP A 6 8.31 -3.50 25.57
N TRP A 7 8.60 -3.55 24.27
CA TRP A 7 7.88 -2.84 23.24
C TRP A 7 6.45 -3.38 23.20
N VAL A 8 5.59 -2.80 24.02
CA VAL A 8 4.15 -2.96 23.88
C VAL A 8 3.69 -2.14 22.67
N PRO A 9 3.22 -2.76 21.58
CA PRO A 9 2.65 -2.01 20.47
C PRO A 9 1.48 -1.19 21.01
N THR A 10 1.58 0.13 20.90
CA THR A 10 0.47 0.99 21.32
C THR A 10 -0.71 0.76 20.38
N PRO A 11 -1.97 0.86 20.87
CA PRO A 11 -3.17 0.63 20.06
C PRO A 11 -3.37 1.63 18.91
N TYR A 12 -2.45 2.58 18.73
CA TYR A 12 -2.41 3.55 17.63
C TYR A 12 -1.54 3.09 16.45
N ASP A 13 -0.90 1.93 16.55
CA ASP A 13 -0.04 1.35 15.50
C ASP A 13 -0.82 0.38 14.57
N ASP A 14 -2.15 0.34 14.67
CA ASP A 14 -2.95 -0.55 13.82
C ASP A 14 -3.19 0.11 12.45
N GLY A 15 -2.14 0.09 11.64
CA GLY A 15 -2.13 0.57 10.26
C GLY A 15 -1.75 -0.51 9.25
N ILE A 16 -1.81 -0.13 7.98
CA ILE A 16 -1.29 -0.89 6.86
C ILE A 16 -0.59 0.08 5.91
N MET A 17 0.69 -0.18 5.63
CA MET A 17 1.44 0.53 4.61
C MET A 17 1.01 0.03 3.24
N VAL A 18 0.46 0.92 2.42
CA VAL A 18 0.02 0.59 1.06
C VAL A 18 0.77 1.46 0.05
N VAL A 19 1.11 0.85 -1.08
CA VAL A 19 1.68 1.55 -2.23
C VAL A 19 0.62 1.54 -3.34
N PRO A 20 0.01 2.70 -3.65
CA PRO A 20 -0.95 2.79 -4.73
C PRO A 20 -0.23 2.62 -6.07
N LEU A 21 -0.81 1.75 -6.89
CA LEU A 21 -0.39 1.50 -8.26
C LEU A 21 -1.58 1.71 -9.18
N TRP A 22 -1.36 2.22 -10.38
CA TRP A 22 -2.40 2.46 -11.36
C TRP A 22 -2.28 1.46 -12.49
N GLU A 23 -3.41 0.92 -12.93
CA GLU A 23 -3.42 0.12 -14.16
C GLU A 23 -3.06 0.99 -15.37
N ALA A 24 -1.97 0.64 -16.04
CA ALA A 24 -1.57 1.23 -17.31
C ALA A 24 -2.46 0.73 -18.45
N SER A 25 -2.38 1.38 -19.62
CA SER A 25 -3.21 1.03 -20.78
C SER A 25 -2.97 -0.38 -21.32
N ASP A 26 -1.84 -1.01 -21.00
CA ASP A 26 -1.52 -2.39 -21.34
C ASP A 26 -1.88 -3.40 -20.22
N GLY A 27 -2.53 -2.95 -19.15
CA GLY A 27 -3.04 -3.77 -18.05
C GLY A 27 -2.02 -4.05 -16.95
N HIS A 28 -0.78 -3.56 -17.06
CA HIS A 28 0.24 -3.71 -16.03
C HIS A 28 0.15 -2.59 -14.99
N PRO A 29 0.49 -2.86 -13.72
CA PRO A 29 0.55 -1.82 -12.71
C PRO A 29 1.67 -0.82 -13.02
N ALA A 30 1.44 0.44 -12.67
CA ALA A 30 2.36 1.54 -12.88
C ALA A 30 2.37 2.50 -11.69
N THR A 31 3.44 3.27 -11.55
CA THR A 31 3.55 4.36 -10.56
C THR A 31 2.58 5.50 -10.86
N HIS A 32 2.44 6.45 -9.93
CA HIS A 32 1.64 7.67 -10.15
C HIS A 32 2.13 8.52 -11.34
N ARG A 33 3.37 8.32 -11.80
CA ARG A 33 3.95 8.99 -12.98
C ARG A 33 3.81 8.18 -14.28
N GLY A 34 3.20 7.01 -14.21
CA GLY A 34 3.02 6.11 -15.35
C GLY A 34 4.23 5.23 -15.65
N THR A 35 5.22 5.15 -14.75
CA THR A 35 6.34 4.20 -14.87
C THR A 35 5.80 2.79 -14.65
N PRO A 36 5.92 1.85 -15.61
CA PRO A 36 5.47 0.47 -15.41
C PRO A 36 6.23 -0.21 -14.26
N VAL A 37 5.52 -1.02 -13.48
CA VAL A 37 6.06 -1.76 -12.34
C VAL A 37 5.80 -3.24 -12.57
N ASP A 38 6.87 -4.03 -12.63
CA ASP A 38 6.75 -5.49 -12.62
C ASP A 38 6.85 -5.98 -11.18
N LEU A 39 5.72 -6.41 -10.61
CA LEU A 39 5.64 -6.91 -9.24
C LEU A 39 6.24 -8.32 -9.08
N SER A 40 6.57 -8.98 -10.19
CA SER A 40 7.23 -10.29 -10.21
C SER A 40 8.71 -10.21 -10.60
N ALA A 41 9.24 -8.98 -10.78
CA ALA A 41 10.66 -8.79 -10.99
C ALA A 41 11.48 -9.18 -9.76
N ASP A 42 12.74 -9.54 -9.96
CA ASP A 42 13.68 -9.82 -8.86
C ASP A 42 14.07 -8.53 -8.12
N GLU A 43 14.25 -7.43 -8.88
CA GLU A 43 14.64 -6.11 -8.38
C GLU A 43 13.96 -5.00 -9.19
N LEU A 44 13.59 -3.91 -8.51
CA LEU A 44 13.12 -2.67 -9.15
C LEU A 44 14.25 -1.66 -9.30
N PRO A 45 14.25 -0.85 -10.38
CA PRO A 45 15.18 0.27 -10.51
C PRO A 45 15.07 1.23 -9.32
N ALA A 46 16.20 1.76 -8.85
CA ALA A 46 16.24 2.65 -7.69
C ALA A 46 15.33 3.88 -7.83
N GLU A 47 15.23 4.44 -9.05
CA GLU A 47 14.31 5.55 -9.33
C GLU A 47 12.85 5.13 -9.13
N THR A 48 12.47 3.93 -9.60
CA THR A 48 11.13 3.38 -9.40
C THR A 48 10.83 3.12 -7.93
N VAL A 49 11.78 2.55 -7.18
CA VAL A 49 11.63 2.37 -5.72
C VAL A 49 11.42 3.70 -5.01
N ALA A 50 12.16 4.74 -5.38
CA ALA A 50 11.98 6.07 -4.82
C ALA A 50 10.60 6.67 -5.16
N GLU A 51 10.11 6.49 -6.40
CA GLU A 51 8.76 6.92 -6.79
C GLU A 51 7.65 6.20 -6.01
N LEU A 52 7.84 4.90 -5.77
CA LEU A 52 6.89 4.08 -5.01
C LEU A 52 6.88 4.47 -3.53
N ALA A 53 8.06 4.63 -2.93
CA ALA A 53 8.21 5.03 -1.53
C ALA A 53 7.65 6.43 -1.27
N ASP A 54 7.85 7.38 -2.20
CA ASP A 54 7.26 8.73 -2.13
C ASP A 54 5.72 8.70 -2.17
N SER A 55 5.15 7.69 -2.84
CA SER A 55 3.69 7.51 -2.95
C SER A 55 3.07 6.62 -1.88
N ALA A 56 3.86 6.02 -0.99
CA ALA A 56 3.37 5.13 0.04
C ALA A 56 2.46 5.86 1.02
N VAL A 57 1.38 5.20 1.44
CA VAL A 57 0.38 5.74 2.37
C VAL A 57 0.20 4.76 3.52
N ASN A 58 0.17 5.27 4.75
CA ASN A 58 -0.26 4.49 5.89
C ASN A 58 -1.76 4.69 6.09
N LEU A 59 -2.56 3.63 5.93
CA LEU A 59 -3.98 3.66 6.25
C LEU A 59 -4.17 3.14 7.68
N THR A 60 -4.82 3.92 8.53
CA THR A 60 -4.85 3.69 9.98
C THR A 60 -6.26 3.60 10.54
N HIS A 61 -6.43 2.75 11.56
CA HIS A 61 -7.63 2.78 12.39
C HIS A 61 -7.47 3.79 13.55
N PRO A 62 -8.51 4.57 13.93
CA PRO A 62 -9.85 4.70 13.34
C PRO A 62 -9.99 5.86 12.34
N ILE A 63 -8.87 6.41 11.83
CA ILE A 63 -8.89 7.64 11.04
C ILE A 63 -9.41 7.36 9.63
N ASP A 64 -8.84 6.33 9.01
CA ASP A 64 -9.10 5.98 7.62
C ASP A 64 -10.08 4.81 7.53
N LEU A 65 -9.90 3.81 8.39
CA LEU A 65 -10.57 2.50 8.29
C LEU A 65 -11.17 2.05 9.61
N ASP A 66 -12.30 1.36 9.54
CA ASP A 66 -12.81 0.53 10.62
C ASP A 66 -12.01 -0.79 10.72
N PRO A 67 -12.04 -1.48 11.88
CA PRO A 67 -11.20 -2.67 12.11
C PRO A 67 -11.47 -3.80 11.11
N ALA A 68 -12.72 -3.93 10.65
CA ALA A 68 -13.11 -4.95 9.67
C ALA A 68 -12.54 -4.64 8.27
N GLU A 69 -12.47 -3.37 7.89
CA GLU A 69 -11.92 -2.93 6.61
C GLU A 69 -10.40 -3.11 6.60
N LEU A 70 -9.73 -2.72 7.69
CA LEU A 70 -8.29 -2.94 7.86
C LEU A 70 -7.92 -4.43 7.82
N ALA A 71 -8.70 -5.29 8.49
CA ALA A 71 -8.53 -6.73 8.40
C ALA A 71 -8.70 -7.26 6.97
N THR A 72 -9.68 -6.72 6.23
CA THR A 72 -9.91 -7.08 4.81
C THR A 72 -8.71 -6.68 3.95
N LEU A 73 -8.14 -5.49 4.15
CA LEU A 73 -6.96 -5.06 3.40
C LEU A 73 -5.75 -5.95 3.68
N ARG A 74 -5.50 -6.30 4.96
CA ARG A 74 -4.41 -7.20 5.36
C ARG A 74 -4.56 -8.61 4.78
N GLU A 75 -5.78 -9.09 4.61
CA GLU A 75 -6.06 -10.40 4.01
C GLU A 75 -5.91 -10.38 2.48
N VAL A 76 -6.37 -9.31 1.83
CA VAL A 76 -6.50 -9.25 0.36
C VAL A 76 -5.24 -8.71 -0.32
N LEU A 77 -4.56 -7.74 0.29
CA LEU A 77 -3.38 -7.13 -0.32
C LEU A 77 -2.14 -7.93 0.01
N SER A 78 -1.33 -8.22 -1.01
CA SER A 78 -0.04 -8.89 -0.84
C SER A 78 1.10 -7.89 -0.74
N VAL A 79 2.14 -8.26 0.00
CA VAL A 79 3.48 -7.66 -0.11
C VAL A 79 4.19 -8.38 -1.25
N PRO A 80 4.47 -7.74 -2.39
CA PRO A 80 5.22 -8.35 -3.47
C PRO A 80 6.66 -8.66 -3.04
N ASP A 81 7.23 -9.79 -3.47
CA ASP A 81 8.62 -10.17 -3.14
C ASP A 81 9.62 -9.05 -3.52
N VAL A 82 9.38 -8.38 -4.64
CA VAL A 82 10.24 -7.28 -5.11
C VAL A 82 10.21 -6.06 -4.19
N PHE A 83 9.14 -5.86 -3.42
CA PHE A 83 9.06 -4.81 -2.41
C PHE A 83 9.85 -5.20 -1.18
N ASP A 84 9.68 -6.44 -0.71
CA ASP A 84 10.40 -6.98 0.44
C ASP A 84 11.92 -6.94 0.22
N HIS A 85 12.38 -7.39 -0.95
CA HIS A 85 13.79 -7.36 -1.33
C HIS A 85 14.39 -5.96 -1.45
N SER A 86 13.57 -4.93 -1.74
CA SER A 86 14.06 -3.56 -1.89
C SER A 86 14.52 -2.94 -0.56
N GLY A 87 14.09 -3.49 0.58
CA GLY A 87 14.33 -2.97 1.94
C GLY A 87 13.56 -1.67 2.26
N TRP A 88 13.43 -0.76 1.30
CA TRP A 88 12.67 0.50 1.46
C TRP A 88 11.16 0.30 1.46
N LEU A 89 10.69 -0.70 0.70
CA LEU A 89 9.27 -1.06 0.59
C LEU A 89 8.96 -2.36 1.36
N ALA A 90 9.85 -2.79 2.26
CA ALA A 90 9.59 -3.94 3.12
C ALA A 90 8.27 -3.71 3.89
N ASP A 91 7.47 -4.77 4.02
CA ASP A 91 6.13 -4.75 4.61
C ASP A 91 5.09 -3.84 3.92
N HIS A 92 5.38 -3.27 2.74
CA HIS A 92 4.42 -2.46 2.00
C HIS A 92 3.53 -3.32 1.11
N HIS A 93 2.23 -3.13 1.22
CA HIS A 93 1.24 -3.87 0.45
C HIS A 93 0.93 -3.15 -0.88
N ALA A 94 0.88 -3.90 -1.98
CA ALA A 94 0.56 -3.34 -3.30
C ALA A 94 -0.95 -3.12 -3.47
N LEU A 95 -1.36 -1.85 -3.65
CA LEU A 95 -2.74 -1.46 -3.92
C LEU A 95 -2.92 -1.07 -5.40
N VAL A 96 -3.23 -2.05 -6.24
CA VAL A 96 -3.52 -1.81 -7.68
C VAL A 96 -4.94 -1.24 -7.86
N LEU A 97 -5.03 -0.04 -8.43
CA LEU A 97 -6.26 0.69 -8.74
C LEU A 97 -6.60 0.54 -10.23
N HIS A 98 -7.82 0.07 -10.52
CA HIS A 98 -8.37 -0.05 -11.86
C HIS A 98 -9.26 1.15 -12.17
N GLY A 99 -8.90 1.96 -13.17
CA GLY A 99 -9.61 3.22 -13.44
C GLY A 99 -9.61 4.20 -12.27
N GLY A 100 -8.59 4.13 -11.39
CA GLY A 100 -8.48 4.95 -10.19
C GLY A 100 -9.28 4.46 -8.98
N ARG A 101 -9.83 3.24 -9.03
CA ARG A 101 -10.62 2.65 -7.94
C ARG A 101 -10.24 1.19 -7.69
N ARG A 102 -10.37 0.73 -6.44
CA ARG A 102 -10.38 -0.69 -6.10
C ARG A 102 -11.50 -0.99 -5.09
N ASP A 103 -12.30 -2.01 -5.38
CA ASP A 103 -13.43 -2.44 -4.56
C ASP A 103 -13.07 -3.64 -3.68
N PHE A 104 -13.55 -3.64 -2.44
CA PHE A 104 -13.33 -4.69 -1.43
C PHE A 104 -14.63 -5.31 -0.90
N GLY A 105 -15.72 -5.19 -1.68
CA GLY A 105 -17.02 -5.80 -1.39
C GLY A 105 -17.87 -5.09 -0.32
N GLY A 106 -17.25 -4.42 0.65
CA GLY A 106 -17.92 -3.59 1.66
C GLY A 106 -17.54 -2.11 1.62
N PHE A 107 -16.41 -1.79 1.00
CA PHE A 107 -15.91 -0.43 0.80
C PHE A 107 -15.03 -0.40 -0.45
N SER A 108 -14.61 0.78 -0.86
CA SER A 108 -13.79 1.03 -2.03
C SER A 108 -12.77 2.11 -1.75
N ILE A 109 -11.56 1.92 -2.25
CA ILE A 109 -10.52 2.95 -2.23
C ILE A 109 -10.48 3.60 -3.61
N VAL A 110 -10.59 4.93 -3.63
CA VAL A 110 -10.61 5.75 -4.85
C VAL A 110 -9.49 6.77 -4.78
N HIS A 111 -8.75 6.93 -5.86
CA HIS A 111 -7.78 8.01 -5.98
C HIS A 111 -8.45 9.30 -6.48
N HIS A 112 -8.37 10.35 -5.67
CA HIS A 112 -8.80 11.70 -6.02
C HIS A 112 -7.60 12.62 -6.30
N PRO A 113 -7.57 13.32 -7.45
CA PRO A 113 -6.37 14.02 -7.94
C PRO A 113 -5.87 15.16 -7.04
N GLN A 114 -6.70 15.67 -6.13
CA GLN A 114 -6.33 16.76 -5.21
C GLN A 114 -6.26 16.32 -3.74
N ARG A 115 -6.84 15.16 -3.41
CA ARG A 115 -7.02 14.72 -2.02
C ARG A 115 -6.25 13.43 -1.68
N GLY A 116 -5.71 12.75 -2.69
CA GLY A 116 -5.05 11.47 -2.51
C GLY A 116 -6.07 10.33 -2.49
N LEU A 117 -5.80 9.30 -1.70
CA LEU A 117 -6.70 8.16 -1.54
C LEU A 117 -7.89 8.53 -0.66
N GLU A 118 -9.09 8.19 -1.10
CA GLU A 118 -10.34 8.34 -0.37
C GLU A 118 -11.00 6.97 -0.20
N ILE A 119 -11.64 6.75 0.95
CA ILE A 119 -12.36 5.52 1.27
C ILE A 119 -13.85 5.81 1.18
N HIS A 120 -14.59 4.92 0.52
CA HIS A 120 -16.01 5.03 0.25
C HIS A 120 -16.73 3.71 0.55
N GLU A 121 -17.82 3.78 1.32
CA GLU A 121 -18.75 2.66 1.57
C GLU A 121 -19.75 2.45 0.43
#